data_AF-A0A822HSG8-F1
#
_entry.id   AF-A0A822HSG8-F1
#
_cell.length_a   1.000
_cell.length_b   1.000
_cell.length_c   1.000
_cell.angle_alpha   90.00
_cell.angle_beta   90.00
_cell.angle_gamma   90.00
#
_symmetry.space_group_name_H-M   'P 1'
#
loop_
_entity.id
_entity.type
_entity.pdbx_description
1 polymer ?
#
loop_
_entity_poly.entity_id
_entity_poly.type
_entity_poly.pdbx_seq_one_letter_code
_entity_poly.pdbx_strand_id
1 'polypeptide(L)' 'DVFAKKVGYLEVVELNNIIILFPQVIQLAWNSQNPKGCFDWWSYGSVNYTNKLGFQMSGLKKMIDNVRAINIASVSK' A
#
# COMPACT_ATOMS: atom_id res chain seq x y z
N ASP A 1 -4.11 8.75 9.30
CA ASP A 1 -4.14 9.53 8.03
C ASP A 1 -3.12 10.69 8.00
N VAL A 2 -2.47 11.03 9.11
CA VAL A 2 -1.46 12.11 9.20
C VAL A 2 -0.41 12.04 8.08
N PHE A 3 0.18 10.86 7.81
CA PHE A 3 1.16 10.71 6.72
C PHE A 3 0.59 11.11 5.36
N ALA A 4 -0.56 10.53 4.98
CA ALA A 4 -1.21 10.83 3.71
C ALA A 4 -1.51 12.33 3.53
N LYS A 5 -1.89 13.02 4.62
CA LYS A 5 -2.23 14.44 4.59
C LYS A 5 -1.03 15.39 4.65
N LYS A 6 0.10 14.98 5.23
CA LYS A 6 1.22 15.89 5.53
C LYS A 6 2.50 15.62 4.73
N VAL A 7 2.60 14.51 4.01
CA VAL A 7 3.79 14.18 3.21
C VAL A 7 3.95 15.05 1.95
N GLY A 8 2.92 15.84 1.60
CA GLY A 8 2.97 16.81 0.49
C GLY A 8 2.60 16.26 -0.90
N TYR A 9 2.27 14.96 -1.02
CA TYR A 9 1.89 14.39 -2.32
C TYR A 9 0.52 14.84 -2.83
N LEU A 10 -0.40 15.23 -1.94
CA LEU A 10 -1.77 15.56 -2.34
C LEU A 10 -1.83 16.81 -3.24
N GLU A 11 -1.02 17.83 -2.98
CA GLU A 11 -0.97 19.05 -3.81
C GLU A 11 -0.59 18.75 -5.26
N VAL A 12 0.38 17.85 -5.45
CA VAL A 12 0.79 17.40 -6.79
C VAL A 12 -0.31 16.56 -7.44
N VAL A 13 -0.97 15.69 -6.66
CA VAL A 13 -2.02 14.82 -7.17
C VAL A 13 -3.27 15.60 -7.58
N GLU A 14 -3.66 16.64 -6.84
CA GLU A 14 -4.83 17.48 -7.15
C GLU A 14 -4.69 18.23 -8.49
N LEU A 15 -3.47 18.58 -8.87
CA LEU A 15 -3.17 19.32 -10.10
C LEU A 15 -2.94 18.42 -11.32
N ASN A 16 -2.98 17.09 -11.15
CA ASN A 16 -2.62 16.13 -12.18
C ASN A 16 -3.61 14.95 -12.24
N ASN A 17 -3.63 14.22 -13.36
CA ASN A 17 -4.46 13.02 -13.49
C ASN A 17 -3.80 11.80 -12.85
N ILE A 18 -3.47 11.90 -11.56
CA ILE A 18 -2.77 10.88 -10.78
C ILE A 18 -3.71 10.33 -9.70
N ILE A 19 -3.66 9.03 -9.45
CA ILE A 19 -4.26 8.43 -8.26
C ILE A 19 -3.12 7.92 -7.39
N ILE A 20 -3.08 8.35 -6.13
CA ILE A 20 -2.13 7.85 -5.14
C ILE A 20 -2.82 6.92 -4.14
N LEU A 21 -2.17 5.78 -3.88
CA LEU A 21 -2.58 4.86 -2.82
C LEU A 21 -1.58 4.96 -1.67
N PHE A 22 -2.10 4.95 -0.44
CA PHE A 22 -1.30 4.90 0.80
C PHE A 22 -1.55 3.59 1.57
N PRO A 23 -0.99 2.46 1.13
CA PRO A 23 -1.13 1.19 1.83
C PRO A 23 -0.63 1.29 3.28
N GLN A 24 -1.32 0.64 4.21
CA GLN A 24 -0.98 0.66 5.63
C GLN A 24 -0.70 -0.76 6.12
N VAL A 25 0.32 -0.90 6.98
CA VAL A 25 0.60 -2.14 7.70
C VAL A 25 0.15 -1.98 9.14
N ILE A 26 -0.44 -3.05 9.70
CA ILE A 26 -0.84 -3.06 11.10
C ILE A 26 0.38 -3.30 12.00
N GLN A 27 0.44 -2.57 13.10
CA GLN A 27 1.39 -2.85 14.16
C GLN A 27 1.04 -4.21 14.80
N LEU A 28 2.05 -5.07 14.95
CA LEU A 28 1.88 -6.33 15.69
C LEU A 28 2.19 -6.12 17.17
N ALA A 29 1.85 -7.10 18.01
CA ALA A 29 2.08 -7.04 19.46
C ALA A 29 3.54 -6.66 19.80
N TRP A 30 3.74 -5.97 20.93
CA TRP A 30 5.06 -5.44 21.32
C TRP A 30 6.17 -6.51 21.42
N ASN A 31 5.80 -7.72 21.80
CA ASN A 31 6.68 -8.89 21.90
C ASN A 31 6.77 -9.72 20.60
N SER A 32 6.24 -9.22 19.48
CA SER A 32 6.30 -9.89 18.18
C SER A 32 7.49 -9.42 17.34
N GLN A 33 7.64 -9.99 16.14
CA GLN A 33 8.70 -9.63 15.20
C GLN A 33 8.50 -8.27 14.52
N ASN A 34 7.31 -7.64 14.59
CA ASN A 34 7.06 -6.33 13.96
C ASN A 34 6.26 -5.37 14.88
N PRO A 35 6.83 -4.98 16.03
CA PRO A 35 6.15 -4.13 17.01
C PRO A 35 6.06 -2.66 16.56
N LYS A 36 6.59 -2.30 15.39
CA LYS A 36 6.55 -0.93 14.83
C LYS A 36 5.69 -0.81 13.57
N GLY A 37 5.08 -1.91 13.11
CA GLY A 37 4.21 -1.87 11.91
C GLY A 37 4.96 -1.56 10.62
N CYS A 38 6.22 -1.98 10.51
CA CYS A 38 7.02 -1.85 9.29
C CYS A 38 6.45 -2.71 8.16
N PHE A 39 6.72 -2.36 6.90
CA PHE A 39 6.64 -3.33 5.80
C PHE A 39 7.65 -4.46 6.01
N ASP A 40 7.39 -5.63 5.46
CA ASP A 40 8.24 -6.81 5.61
C ASP A 40 9.47 -6.69 4.72
N TRP A 41 10.59 -6.29 5.32
CA TRP A 41 11.91 -6.22 4.69
C TRP A 41 12.96 -7.10 5.38
N TRP A 42 12.54 -7.93 6.34
CA TRP A 42 13.42 -8.87 7.05
C TRP A 42 12.79 -10.27 7.24
N SER A 43 11.79 -10.62 6.42
CA SER A 43 11.14 -11.93 6.39
C SER A 43 10.26 -12.27 7.61
N TYR A 44 9.66 -11.29 8.31
CA TYR A 44 8.83 -11.60 9.48
C TYR A 44 7.47 -12.22 9.14
N GLY A 45 6.97 -12.01 7.92
CA GLY A 45 5.69 -12.55 7.46
C GLY A 45 5.84 -13.74 6.52
N SER A 46 6.88 -13.76 5.69
CA SER A 46 7.13 -14.83 4.71
C SER A 46 8.56 -14.83 4.20
N VAL A 47 9.11 -16.00 3.88
CA VAL A 47 10.39 -16.13 3.15
C VAL A 47 10.37 -15.48 1.76
N ASN A 48 9.18 -15.26 1.21
CA ASN A 48 8.98 -14.62 -0.09
C ASN A 48 8.83 -13.09 0.00
N TYR A 49 9.15 -12.45 1.14
CA TYR A 49 8.94 -11.02 1.39
C TYR A 49 9.52 -10.09 0.31
N THR A 50 10.63 -10.46 -0.33
CA THR A 50 11.30 -9.67 -1.37
C THR A 50 10.74 -9.87 -2.79
N ASN A 51 9.92 -10.90 -3.00
CA ASN A 51 9.48 -11.30 -4.34
C ASN A 51 7.95 -11.17 -4.52
N LYS A 52 7.48 -11.40 -5.74
CA LYS A 52 6.07 -11.20 -6.13
C LYS A 52 5.10 -12.16 -5.45
N LEU A 53 5.59 -13.23 -4.80
CA LEU A 53 4.78 -14.21 -4.07
C LEU A 53 4.59 -13.82 -2.60
N GLY A 54 5.27 -12.77 -2.10
CA GLY A 54 5.11 -12.29 -0.73
C GLY A 54 3.69 -11.77 -0.45
N PHE A 55 3.21 -11.97 0.78
CA PHE A 55 1.85 -11.57 1.16
C PHE A 55 1.59 -10.07 1.00
N GLN A 56 2.56 -9.24 1.41
CA GLN A 56 2.43 -7.78 1.28
C GLN A 56 2.45 -7.34 -0.18
N MET A 57 3.39 -7.87 -0.98
CA MET A 57 3.45 -7.57 -2.43
C MET A 57 2.18 -8.00 -3.16
N SER A 58 1.64 -9.18 -2.81
CA SER A 58 0.36 -9.66 -3.33
C SER A 58 -0.81 -8.76 -2.94
N GLY A 59 -0.85 -8.28 -1.69
CA GLY A 59 -1.85 -7.33 -1.21
C GLY A 59 -1.79 -5.99 -1.95
N LEU A 60 -0.59 -5.42 -2.11
CA LEU A 60 -0.36 -4.19 -2.88
C LEU A 60 -0.84 -4.32 -4.32
N LYS A 61 -0.52 -5.45 -4.97
CA LYS A 61 -0.97 -5.73 -6.34
C LYS A 61 -2.49 -5.74 -6.45
N LYS A 62 -3.19 -6.38 -5.51
CA LYS A 62 -4.67 -6.38 -5.46
C LYS A 62 -5.26 -4.98 -5.28
N MET A 63 -4.66 -4.14 -4.43
CA MET A 63 -5.10 -2.75 -4.26
C MET A 63 -4.98 -1.96 -5.57
N ILE A 64 -3.87 -2.11 -6.28
CA ILE A 64 -3.64 -1.45 -7.58
C ILE A 64 -4.66 -1.93 -8.62
N ASP A 65 -4.91 -3.24 -8.69
CA ASP A 65 -5.84 -3.82 -9.65
C ASP A 65 -7.28 -3.36 -9.40
N ASN A 66 -7.69 -3.25 -8.14
CA ASN A 66 -9.01 -2.74 -7.78
C ASN A 66 -9.20 -1.28 -8.22
N VAL A 67 -8.21 -0.41 -7.98
CA VAL A 67 -8.28 0.99 -8.43
C VAL A 67 -8.34 1.08 -9.96
N ARG A 68 -7.54 0.28 -10.66
CA ARG A 68 -7.56 0.23 -12.13
C ARG A 68 -8.92 -0.22 -12.67
N ALA A 69 -9.51 -1.25 -12.09
CA ALA A 69 -10.82 -1.75 -12.49
C ALA A 69 -11.92 -0.70 -12.29
N ILE A 70 -11.90 0.02 -11.16
CA ILE A 70 -12.83 1.14 -10.91
C ILE A 70 -12.65 2.22 -11.96
N ASN A 71 -11.41 2.64 -12.23
CA ASN A 71 -11.14 3.71 -13.19
C ASN A 71 -11.63 3.36 -14.61
N ILE A 72 -11.45 2.11 -15.05
CA ILE A 72 -11.97 1.63 -16.34
C ILE A 72 -13.50 1.70 -16.37
N ALA A 73 -14.18 1.28 -15.29
CA ALA A 73 -15.63 1.32 -15.20
C ALA A 73 -16.20 2.76 -15.14
N SER A 74 -15.44 3.71 -14.58
CA SER A 74 -15.81 5.13 -14.53
C SER A 74 -15.63 5.86 -15.86
N VAL A 75 -14.68 5.46 -16.70
CA VAL A 75 -14.45 6.05 -18.03
C VAL A 75 -15.40 5.49 -19.11
N SER A 76 -15.96 4.29 -18.88
CA SER A 76 -16.86 3.61 -19.83
C SER A 76 -18.35 3.91 -19.60
N LYS A 77 -18.67 4.85 -18.72
CA LYS A 77 -20.00 5.47 -18.56
C LYS A 77 -19.98 6.89 -19.07
#